data_AF-A0A7C5HQX7-F1
#
_entry.id   AF-A0A7C5HQX7-F1
#
_cell.length_a   1.000
_cell.length_b   1.000
_cell.length_c   1.000
_cell.angle_alpha   90.00
_cell.angle_beta   90.00
_cell.angle_gamma   90.00
#
_symmetry.space_group_name_H-M   'P 1'
#
loop_
_entity.id
_entity.type
_entity.pdbx_description
1 polymer ?
#
loop_
_entity_poly.entity_id
_entity_poly.type
_entity_poly.pdbx_seq_one_letter_code
_entity_poly.pdbx_strand_id
1 'polypeptide(L)' 'MGMLGYRIDVSKKHSLFAELIHTSSALDLSEEEDLTGYMCFGLRFRGDTISWEIGGFRPYASDTSELLFFPIIKATVMLK' A
#
# COMPACT_ATOMS: atom_id res chain seq x y z
N MET A 1 -6.50 10.69 9.08
CA MET A 1 -6.10 9.57 8.20
C MET A 1 -6.01 10.08 6.77
N GLY A 2 -4.81 10.06 6.18
CA GLY A 2 -4.56 10.56 4.83
C GLY A 2 -3.90 9.49 3.98
N MET A 3 -4.26 9.40 2.70
CA MET A 3 -3.69 8.44 1.75
C MET A 3 -3.26 9.17 0.49
N LEU A 4 -2.00 8.99 0.10
CA LEU A 4 -1.45 9.47 -1.16
C LEU A 4 -1.01 8.27 -1.98
N GLY A 5 -1.65 8.06 -3.13
CA GLY A 5 -1.33 6.98 -4.04
C GLY A 5 -0.87 7.49 -5.40
N TYR A 6 0.07 6.80 -6.01
CA TYR A 6 0.46 6.98 -7.39
C TYR A 6 0.42 5.65 -8.15
N ARG A 7 -0.05 5.70 -9.40
CA ARG A 7 -0.12 4.55 -10.29
C ARG A 7 0.40 4.92 -11.66
N ILE A 8 1.28 4.09 -12.20
CA ILE A 8 1.78 4.19 -13.56
C ILE A 8 1.24 3.00 -14.35
N ASP A 9 0.48 3.29 -15.41
CA ASP A 9 0.00 2.27 -16.33
C ASP A 9 1.11 1.98 -17.35
N VAL A 10 1.80 0.85 -17.18
CA VAL A 10 2.91 0.41 -18.06
C VAL A 10 2.36 -0.20 -19.36
N SER A 11 1.15 -0.77 -19.30
CA SER A 11 0.42 -1.28 -20.46
C SER A 11 -1.09 -1.26 -20.19
N LYS A 12 -1.91 -1.65 -21.17
CA LYS A 12 -3.37 -1.81 -21.00
C LYS A 12 -3.76 -2.81 -19.90
N LYS A 13 -2.88 -3.76 -19.57
CA LYS A 13 -3.15 -4.85 -18.61
C LYS A 13 -2.27 -4.82 -17.37
N HIS A 14 -1.26 -3.95 -17.31
CA HIS A 14 -0.27 -3.94 -16.23
C HIS A 14 -0.03 -2.53 -15.72
N SER A 15 -0.05 -2.37 -14.40
CA SER A 15 0.25 -1.11 -13.73
C SER A 15 1.19 -1.33 -12.54
N LEU A 16 2.07 -0.37 -12.30
CA LEU A 16 2.82 -0.25 -11.06
C LEU A 16 2.06 0.69 -10.13
N PHE A 17 2.00 0.39 -8.84
CA PHE A 17 1.40 1.26 -7.85
C PHE A 17 2.32 1.46 -6.64
N ALA A 18 2.23 2.63 -6.04
CA ALA A 18 2.82 2.96 -4.75
C ALA A 18 1.81 3.79 -3.96
N GLU A 19 1.57 3.44 -2.71
CA GLU A 19 0.62 4.11 -1.82
C GLU A 19 1.30 4.41 -0.49
N LEU A 20 1.20 5.66 -0.05
CA LEU A 20 1.60 6.11 1.27
C LEU A 20 0.33 6.33 2.09
N ILE A 21 0.19 5.58 3.18
CA ILE A 21 -0.96 5.68 4.06
C ILE A 21 -0.49 6.16 5.42
N HIS A 22 -0.98 7.34 5.81
CA HIS A 22 -0.74 7.92 7.11
C HIS A 22 -1.92 7.64 8.03
N THR A 23 -1.63 6.90 9.11
CA THR A 23 -2.61 6.51 10.11
C THR A 23 -2.48 7.40 11.33
N SER A 24 -3.37 8.37 11.47
CA SER A 24 -3.60 9.05 12.73
C SER A 24 -4.51 8.14 13.58
N SER A 25 -3.97 7.09 14.20
CA SER A 25 -4.78 6.28 15.11
C SER A 25 -4.39 6.61 16.54
N ALA A 26 -5.40 6.79 17.38
CA ALA A 26 -5.35 7.02 18.84
C ALA A 26 -4.76 5.83 19.65
N LEU A 27 -3.92 5.03 19.01
CA LEU A 27 -3.05 4.03 19.62
C LEU A 27 -1.66 4.69 19.73
N ASP A 28 -1.58 5.76 20.52
CA ASP A 28 -0.34 6.26 21.08
C ASP A 28 0.26 5.13 21.92
N LEU A 29 1.19 4.38 21.35
CA LEU A 29 2.11 3.53 22.11
C LEU A 29 3.48 4.19 22.28
N SER A 30 3.64 5.44 21.83
CA SER A 30 4.75 6.33 22.18
C SER A 30 4.21 7.76 22.30
N GLU A 31 4.56 8.46 23.38
CA GLU A 31 4.18 9.87 23.66
C GLU A 31 4.91 10.87 22.75
N GLU A 32 5.51 10.42 21.65
CA GLU A 32 6.16 11.26 20.66
C GLU A 32 5.28 11.30 19.41
N GLU A 33 5.14 12.47 18.80
CA GLU A 33 4.37 12.72 17.56
C GLU A 33 4.98 12.00 16.35
N ASP A 34 5.14 10.68 16.46
CA ASP A 34 5.76 9.84 15.47
C ASP A 34 4.81 9.68 14.29
N LEU A 35 5.30 10.07 13.11
CA LEU A 35 4.64 9.84 11.83
C LEU A 35 4.47 8.34 11.62
N THR A 36 3.38 7.78 12.13
CA THR A 36 3.04 6.36 11.97
C THR A 36 2.23 6.16 10.69
N GLY A 37 2.59 5.12 9.94
CA GLY A 37 1.93 4.78 8.70
C GLY A 37 2.56 3.59 8.01
N TYR A 38 2.12 3.32 6.80
CA TYR A 38 2.67 2.27 5.96
C TYR A 38 2.76 2.69 4.49
N MET A 39 3.82 2.21 3.84
CA MET A 39 4.03 2.34 2.41
C MET A 39 3.71 1.01 1.74
N CYS A 40 2.85 1.01 0.74
CA CYS A 40 2.55 -0.13 -0.11
C CYS A 40 3.16 0.09 -1.49
N PHE A 41 3.68 -0.97 -2.12
CA PHE A 41 4.06 -0.94 -3.52
C PHE A 41 3.86 -2.30 -4.16
N GLY A 42 3.57 -2.30 -5.46
CA GLY A 42 3.32 -3.55 -6.15
C GLY A 42 2.93 -3.41 -7.62
N LEU A 43 2.51 -4.53 -8.16
CA LEU A 43 2.06 -4.71 -9.52
C LEU A 43 0.57 -5.03 -9.53
N ARG A 44 -0.12 -4.45 -10.50
CA ARG A 44 -1.51 -4.75 -10.81
C ARG A 44 -1.60 -5.43 -12.17
N PHE A 45 -2.34 -6.54 -12.21
CA PHE A 45 -2.74 -7.26 -13.41
C PHE A 45 -4.23 -7.04 -13.64
N ARG A 46 -4.59 -6.36 -14.72
CA ARG A 46 -5.98 -6.11 -15.11
C ARG A 46 -6.45 -7.19 -16.09
N GLY A 47 -7.30 -8.09 -15.61
CA GLY A 47 -8.12 -8.96 -16.46
C GLY A 47 -9.42 -8.28 -16.86
N ASP A 48 -10.25 -8.98 -17.64
CA ASP A 48 -11.52 -8.42 -18.13
C ASP A 48 -12.61 -8.38 -17.04
N THR A 49 -12.56 -9.33 -16.09
CA THR A 49 -13.52 -9.45 -14.98
C THR A 49 -12.89 -9.20 -13.62
N ILE A 50 -11.62 -9.57 -13.44
CA ILE A 50 -10.91 -9.48 -12.16
C ILE A 50 -9.59 -8.74 -12.38
N SER A 51 -9.31 -7.79 -11.51
CA SER A 51 -7.97 -7.21 -11.35
C SER A 51 -7.29 -7.79 -10.12
N TRP A 52 -6.03 -8.19 -10.26
CA TRP A 52 -5.20 -8.68 -9.17
C TRP A 52 -4.12 -7.66 -8.85
N GLU A 53 -3.93 -7.36 -7.58
CA GLU A 53 -2.86 -6.51 -7.05
C GLU A 53 -1.98 -7.39 -6.17
N ILE A 54 -0.70 -7.47 -6.52
CA ILE A 54 0.31 -8.24 -5.79
C ILE A 54 1.44 -7.28 -5.44
N GLY A 55 1.80 -7.23 -4.18
CA GLY A 55 2.84 -6.33 -3.71
C GLY A 55 3.25 -6.64 -2.29
N GLY A 56 3.78 -5.64 -1.62
CA GLY A 56 3.89 -5.68 -0.18
C GLY A 56 3.74 -4.31 0.42
N PHE A 57 3.63 -4.29 1.75
CA PHE A 57 3.69 -3.06 2.51
C PHE A 57 4.79 -3.13 3.56
N ARG A 58 5.32 -1.95 3.86
CA ARG A 58 6.29 -1.71 4.91
C ARG A 58 5.73 -0.64 5.84
N PRO A 59 5.54 -0.93 7.13
CA PRO A 59 5.33 0.10 8.13
C PRO A 59 6.53 1.04 8.16
N TYR A 60 6.29 2.34 8.25
CA TYR A 60 7.33 3.30 8.63
C TYR A 60 6.90 3.89 9.97
N ALA A 61 7.70 3.57 10.98
CA ALA A 61 7.69 4.20 12.29
C ALA A 61 9.13 4.66 12.58
N SER A 62 9.27 5.72 13.37
CA SER A 62 10.53 6.41 13.65
C SER A 62 11.66 5.48 14.12
N ASP A 63 11.32 4.31 14.66
CA ASP A 63 12.27 3.36 15.26
C ASP A 63 12.34 1.97 14.57
N THR A 64 11.80 1.83 13.36
CA THR A 64 11.87 0.55 12.62
C THR A 64 13.22 0.37 11.91
N SER A 65 14.24 -0.03 12.67
CA SER A 65 15.58 -0.42 12.17
C SER A 65 15.59 -1.72 11.35
N GLU A 66 14.48 -2.48 11.36
CA GLU A 66 14.34 -3.76 10.67
C GLU A 66 13.58 -3.62 9.34
N LEU A 67 14.03 -4.35 8.31
CA LEU A 67 13.41 -4.43 7.00
C LEU A 67 12.17 -5.35 7.04
N LEU A 68 11.09 -4.92 7.68
CA LEU A 68 9.81 -5.63 7.69
C LEU A 68 9.06 -5.40 6.37
N PHE A 69 8.86 -6.47 5.60
CA PHE A 69 8.09 -6.47 4.36
C PHE A 69 7.03 -7.56 4.42
N PHE A 70 5.76 -7.16 4.37
CA PHE A 70 4.63 -8.09 4.38
C PHE A 70 4.03 -8.21 2.98
N PRO A 71 3.90 -9.43 2.43
CA PRO A 71 3.27 -9.62 1.13
C PRO A 71 1.77 -9.32 1.21
N ILE A 72 1.23 -8.67 0.16
CA ILE A 72 -0.20 -8.43 -0.01
C ILE A 72 -0.68 -8.97 -1.36
N ILE A 73 -1.87 -9.56 -1.32
CA ILE A 73 -2.61 -10.00 -2.50
C ILE A 73 -4.04 -9.49 -2.35
N LYS A 74 -4.51 -8.74 -3.34
CA LYS A 74 -5.86 -8.20 -3.39
C LYS A 74 -6.49 -8.49 -4.74
N ALA A 75 -7.73 -8.97 -4.73
CA ALA A 75 -8.54 -9.17 -5.93
C ALA A 75 -9.68 -8.16 -5.95
N THR A 76 -9.88 -7.51 -7.10
CA THR A 76 -11.00 -6.59 -7.32
C THR A 76 -11.83 -7.10 -8.49
N VAL A 77 -13.08 -7.46 -8.22
CA VAL A 77 -14.04 -7.82 -9.26
C VAL A 77 -14.58 -6.54 -9.90
N MET A 78 -14.46 -6.44 -11.22
CA MET A 78 -15.02 -5.34 -11.99
C MET A 78 -16.40 -5.76 -12.51
N LEU A 79 -17.44 -5.18 -11.92
CA LEU A 79 -18.81 -5.32 -12.43
C LEU A 79 -19.00 -4.33 -13.60
N LYS A 80 -19.65 -4.81 -14.67
CA LYS A 80 -19.98 -4.00 -15.86
C LYS A 80 -21.07 -2.98 -15.56
#